data_AF-A0A4Q6Y9U5-F1
#
_entry.id   AF-A0A4Q6Y9U5-F1
#
_cell.length_a   1.000
_cell.length_b   1.000
_cell.length_c   1.000
_cell.angle_alpha   90.00
_cell.angle_beta   90.00
_cell.angle_gamma   90.00
#
_symmetry.space_group_name_H-M   'P 1'
#
loop_
_entity.id
_entity.type
_entity.pdbx_description
1 polymer ?
#
loop_
_entity_poly.entity_id
_entity_poly.type
_entity_poly.pdbx_seq_one_letter_code
_entity_poly.pdbx_strand_id
1 'polypeptide(L)'
;MACNGWWPALLLLAGCGGPHRPPPAPLMFGGLPVAGSLADAKRAGFVDCQQADGISMRCRKHKVMFEGTGPYEAAVDLVGGDGSGGFGFVTLWHDQDQYAVYAITDVLEKRGWVSCNTATGDHGDQMIYSKKGARVGVFMDLSYWGKRRVRVIPNWNRRERRC
;
A
#
# COMPACT_ATOMS: atom_id res chain seq x y z
N MET A 1 18.69 7.43 46.22
CA MET A 1 18.96 6.16 46.94
C MET A 1 19.86 5.32 46.06
N ALA A 2 21.06 5.02 46.55
CA ALA A 2 22.11 4.34 45.81
C ALA A 2 21.91 2.82 45.80
N CYS A 3 22.33 2.16 44.72
CA CYS A 3 22.71 0.75 44.75
C CYS A 3 24.11 0.64 44.16
N ASN A 4 25.03 0.27 45.05
CA ASN A 4 26.42 -0.05 44.80
C ASN A 4 26.51 -1.59 44.70
N GLY A 5 27.13 -2.12 43.65
CA GLY A 5 27.26 -3.57 43.45
C GLY A 5 28.10 -3.89 42.23
N TRP A 6 29.38 -4.20 42.47
CA TRP A 6 30.33 -4.72 41.48
C TRP A 6 30.21 -6.25 41.40
N TRP A 7 29.94 -6.79 40.21
CA TRP A 7 30.53 -8.02 39.63
C TRP A 7 29.98 -8.27 38.20
N PRO A 8 30.74 -8.98 37.34
CA PRO A 8 30.84 -8.68 35.91
C PRO A 8 29.65 -9.23 35.13
N ALA A 9 28.87 -8.34 34.52
CA ALA A 9 27.79 -8.73 33.64
C ALA A 9 28.34 -9.01 32.24
N LEU A 10 28.17 -10.25 31.79
CA LEU A 10 28.17 -10.67 30.39
C LEU A 10 27.48 -9.59 29.55
N LEU A 11 28.22 -9.01 28.60
CA LEU A 11 27.69 -8.19 27.52
C LEU A 11 26.85 -9.08 26.60
N LEU A 12 25.62 -9.37 27.03
CA LEU A 12 24.54 -9.72 26.11
C LEU A 12 24.27 -8.47 25.29
N LEU A 13 24.83 -8.45 24.07
CA LEU A 13 24.39 -7.57 23.00
C LEU A 13 22.92 -7.91 22.69
N ALA A 14 22.01 -7.40 23.52
CA ALA A 14 20.63 -7.22 23.12
C ALA A 14 20.68 -6.30 21.91
N GLY A 15 20.62 -6.88 20.72
CA GLY A 15 20.30 -6.13 19.51
C GLY A 15 18.96 -5.48 19.76
N CYS A 16 18.97 -4.20 20.16
CA CYS A 16 17.77 -3.39 20.21
C CYS A 16 17.18 -3.42 18.80
N GLY A 17 16.14 -4.23 18.62
CA GLY A 17 15.31 -4.18 17.43
C GLY A 17 14.96 -2.73 17.19
N GLY A 18 15.35 -2.22 16.02
CA GLY A 18 15.16 -0.81 15.67
C GLY A 18 13.72 -0.36 15.93
N PRO A 19 13.47 0.95 16.08
CA PRO A 19 12.19 1.48 16.53
C PRO A 19 11.03 0.85 15.76
N HIS A 20 10.24 0.05 16.46
CA HIS A 20 9.04 -0.59 15.94
C HIS A 20 8.01 0.49 15.69
N ARG A 21 7.92 0.96 14.43
CA ARG A 21 6.93 1.98 14.07
C ARG A 21 5.54 1.34 14.20
N PRO A 22 4.61 1.95 14.96
CA PRO A 22 3.26 1.42 15.04
C PRO A 22 2.60 1.46 13.66
N PRO A 23 1.70 0.50 13.36
CA PRO A 23 0.95 0.52 12.11
C PRO A 23 0.13 1.81 11.98
N PRO A 24 -0.09 2.30 10.75
CA PRO A 24 -0.91 3.48 10.53
C PRO A 24 -2.37 3.22 10.94
N ALA A 25 -3.10 4.30 11.23
CA ALA A 25 -4.52 4.22 11.52
C ALA A 25 -5.28 3.57 10.34
N PRO A 26 -6.24 2.67 10.59
CA PRO A 26 -7.01 2.02 9.54
C PRO A 26 -7.73 3.02 8.63
N LEU A 27 -7.67 2.76 7.32
CA LEU A 27 -8.37 3.54 6.30
C LEU A 27 -8.91 2.59 5.24
N MET A 28 -10.21 2.72 4.95
CA MET A 28 -10.88 1.97 3.88
C MET A 28 -11.22 2.90 2.71
N PHE A 29 -11.21 2.37 1.49
CA PHE A 29 -11.72 3.01 0.29
C PHE A 29 -12.14 1.95 -0.73
N GLY A 30 -13.29 2.13 -1.39
CA GLY A 30 -13.79 1.18 -2.39
C GLY A 30 -13.91 -0.26 -1.91
N GLY A 31 -14.23 -0.46 -0.62
CA GLY A 31 -14.33 -1.79 0.00
C GLY A 31 -12.98 -2.44 0.37
N LEU A 32 -11.85 -1.74 0.16
CA LEU A 32 -10.52 -2.25 0.42
C LEU A 32 -9.80 -1.48 1.51
N PRO A 33 -8.94 -2.15 2.30
CA PRO A 33 -8.07 -1.47 3.23
C PRO A 33 -6.93 -0.82 2.45
N VAL A 34 -6.76 0.49 2.66
CA VAL A 34 -5.72 1.31 2.04
C VAL A 34 -4.58 1.60 3.03
N ALA A 35 -4.90 1.62 4.32
CA ALA A 35 -3.91 1.66 5.39
C ALA A 35 -4.38 0.85 6.59
N GLY A 36 -3.44 0.33 7.37
CA GLY A 36 -3.74 -0.38 8.60
C GLY A 36 -2.63 -1.36 9.02
N SER A 37 -2.99 -2.24 9.93
CA SER A 37 -2.15 -3.33 10.46
C SER A 37 -2.28 -4.62 9.65
N LEU A 38 -1.40 -5.60 9.88
CA LEU A 38 -1.57 -6.96 9.35
C LEU A 38 -2.92 -7.58 9.71
N ALA A 39 -3.46 -7.28 10.90
CA ALA A 39 -4.77 -7.77 11.31
C ALA A 39 -5.90 -7.17 10.46
N ASP A 40 -5.81 -5.88 10.08
CA ASP A 40 -6.75 -5.24 9.15
C ASP A 40 -6.71 -5.91 7.77
N ALA A 41 -5.51 -6.16 7.25
CA ALA A 41 -5.32 -6.84 5.96
C ALA A 41 -5.94 -8.25 5.96
N LYS A 42 -5.65 -9.05 7.00
CA LYS A 42 -6.20 -10.40 7.15
C LYS A 42 -7.72 -10.40 7.27
N ARG A 43 -8.30 -9.49 8.08
CA ARG A 43 -9.77 -9.34 8.18
C ARG A 43 -10.41 -8.99 6.84
N ALA A 44 -9.73 -8.23 6.01
CA ALA A 44 -10.19 -7.88 4.67
C ALA A 44 -9.97 -9.00 3.62
N GLY A 45 -9.36 -10.14 4.01
CA GLY A 45 -9.14 -11.30 3.15
C GLY A 45 -7.80 -11.30 2.42
N PHE A 46 -6.84 -10.45 2.80
CA PHE A 46 -5.46 -10.53 2.31
C PHE A 46 -4.70 -11.59 3.12
N VAL A 47 -4.84 -12.85 2.70
CA VAL A 47 -4.36 -14.02 3.47
C VAL A 47 -3.20 -14.76 2.81
N ASP A 48 -2.96 -14.56 1.51
CA ASP A 48 -1.75 -15.07 0.84
C ASP A 48 -0.59 -14.12 1.14
N CYS A 49 0.06 -14.35 2.28
CA CYS A 49 1.15 -13.53 2.78
C CYS A 49 2.49 -14.23 2.57
N GLN A 50 3.41 -13.53 1.91
CA GLN A 50 4.76 -14.00 1.66
C GLN A 50 5.74 -12.92 2.10
N GLN A 51 6.84 -13.35 2.71
CA GLN A 51 7.95 -12.44 2.98
C GLN A 51 8.54 -12.03 1.62
N ALA A 52 8.44 -10.74 1.29
CA ALA A 52 8.93 -10.24 0.01
C ALA A 52 10.45 -10.04 0.07
N ASP A 53 10.95 -9.62 1.24
CA ASP A 53 12.38 -9.51 1.58
C ASP A 53 12.57 -9.50 3.12
N GLY A 54 13.81 -9.30 3.58
CA GLY A 54 14.11 -9.21 5.02
C GLY A 54 13.40 -8.07 5.77
N ILE A 55 12.80 -7.11 5.07
CA ILE A 55 12.25 -5.87 5.64
C ILE A 55 10.78 -5.64 5.29
N SER A 56 10.16 -6.51 4.50
CA SER A 56 8.77 -6.36 4.06
C SER A 56 8.06 -7.69 3.83
N MET A 57 6.76 -7.66 4.08
CA MET A 57 5.83 -8.74 3.80
C MET A 57 4.79 -8.26 2.79
N ARG A 58 4.48 -9.06 1.79
CA ARG A 58 3.37 -8.80 0.87
C ARG A 58 2.23 -9.77 1.15
N CYS A 59 1.04 -9.23 1.42
CA CYS A 59 -0.19 -10.02 1.50
C CYS A 59 -1.08 -9.74 0.30
N ARG A 60 -1.63 -10.80 -0.31
CA ARG A 60 -2.46 -10.74 -1.51
C ARG A 60 -3.89 -11.18 -1.24
N LYS A 61 -4.80 -10.63 -2.03
CA LYS A 61 -6.20 -11.04 -2.15
C LYS A 61 -6.55 -11.13 -3.63
N HIS A 62 -7.11 -12.28 -4.01
CA HIS A 62 -7.47 -12.58 -5.39
C HIS A 62 -8.93 -12.20 -5.68
N LYS A 63 -9.25 -12.04 -6.97
CA LYS A 63 -10.62 -11.82 -7.48
C LYS A 63 -11.37 -10.68 -6.79
N VAL A 64 -10.68 -9.58 -6.56
CA VAL A 64 -11.19 -8.39 -5.88
C VAL A 64 -12.05 -7.53 -6.81
N MET A 65 -13.20 -7.11 -6.31
CA MET A 65 -13.97 -6.03 -6.93
C MET A 65 -13.57 -4.69 -6.30
N PHE A 66 -13.37 -3.67 -7.12
CA PHE A 66 -13.05 -2.31 -6.68
C PHE A 66 -13.95 -1.31 -7.39
N GLU A 67 -14.66 -0.48 -6.62
CA GLU A 67 -15.63 0.51 -7.12
C GLU A 67 -16.71 -0.08 -8.07
N GLY A 68 -16.94 -1.40 -8.02
CA GLY A 68 -17.88 -2.13 -8.89
C GLY A 68 -17.27 -2.73 -10.15
N THR A 69 -15.94 -2.67 -10.31
CA THR A 69 -15.19 -3.22 -11.44
C THR A 69 -14.23 -4.32 -10.99
N GLY A 70 -13.83 -5.21 -11.89
CA GLY A 70 -12.99 -6.38 -11.59
C GLY A 70 -13.46 -7.64 -12.33
N PRO A 71 -12.93 -8.82 -11.99
CA PRO A 71 -12.05 -9.10 -10.85
C PRO A 71 -10.61 -8.61 -11.05
N TYR A 72 -9.97 -8.17 -9.96
CA TYR A 72 -8.56 -7.79 -9.91
C TYR A 72 -7.78 -8.66 -8.92
N GLU A 73 -6.48 -8.68 -9.11
CA GLU A 73 -5.54 -9.02 -8.05
C GLU A 73 -5.25 -7.80 -7.20
N ALA A 74 -5.15 -7.99 -5.88
CA ALA A 74 -4.82 -6.94 -4.94
C ALA A 74 -3.67 -7.34 -4.01
N ALA A 75 -2.81 -6.39 -3.67
CA ALA A 75 -1.75 -6.59 -2.67
C ALA A 75 -1.59 -5.38 -1.74
N VAL A 76 -1.23 -5.67 -0.51
CA VAL A 76 -0.71 -4.71 0.46
C VAL A 76 0.72 -5.09 0.83
N ASP A 77 1.60 -4.09 0.88
CA ASP A 77 3.00 -4.23 1.28
C ASP A 77 3.16 -3.71 2.70
N LEU A 78 3.47 -4.61 3.63
CA LEU A 78 3.68 -4.32 5.03
C LEU A 78 5.16 -4.05 5.33
N VAL A 79 5.40 -3.09 6.22
CA VAL A 79 6.72 -2.81 6.78
C VAL A 79 7.07 -3.85 7.83
N GLY A 80 8.30 -4.36 7.79
CA GLY A 80 8.77 -5.47 8.61
C GLY A 80 8.52 -6.83 7.93
N GLY A 81 9.49 -7.73 8.01
CA GLY A 81 9.35 -9.10 7.49
C GLY A 81 8.25 -9.91 8.21
N ASP A 82 7.84 -9.47 9.40
CA ASP A 82 6.71 -9.98 10.19
C ASP A 82 5.40 -9.19 9.97
N GLY A 83 5.44 -8.11 9.17
CA GLY A 83 4.31 -7.24 8.85
C GLY A 83 3.88 -6.31 9.99
N SER A 84 4.67 -6.17 11.04
CA SER A 84 4.28 -5.44 12.24
C SER A 84 4.09 -3.93 12.04
N GLY A 85 4.83 -3.34 11.09
CA GLY A 85 4.78 -1.91 10.77
C GLY A 85 3.56 -1.50 9.94
N GLY A 86 2.71 -2.45 9.54
CA GLY A 86 1.51 -2.17 8.76
C GLY A 86 1.78 -1.72 7.32
N PHE A 87 0.73 -1.30 6.62
CA PHE A 87 0.79 -0.87 5.23
C PHE A 87 0.11 0.49 5.05
N GLY A 88 0.49 1.20 3.97
CA GLY A 88 0.02 2.55 3.69
C GLY A 88 -0.44 2.77 2.25
N PHE A 89 -0.72 1.70 1.50
CA PHE A 89 -1.39 1.73 0.20
C PHE A 89 -1.86 0.32 -0.15
N VAL A 90 -2.78 0.23 -1.11
CA VAL A 90 -3.16 -1.03 -1.78
C VAL A 90 -2.86 -0.91 -3.26
N THR A 91 -2.34 -1.98 -3.84
CA THR A 91 -2.06 -2.10 -5.28
C THR A 91 -3.05 -3.06 -5.91
N LEU A 92 -3.59 -2.69 -7.07
CA LEU A 92 -4.53 -3.45 -7.88
C LEU A 92 -3.92 -3.66 -9.26
N TRP A 93 -4.10 -4.85 -9.84
CA TRP A 93 -3.75 -5.13 -11.24
C TRP A 93 -4.60 -6.28 -11.76
N HIS A 94 -4.55 -6.51 -13.07
CA HIS A 94 -5.10 -7.71 -13.69
C HIS A 94 -3.95 -8.55 -14.25
N ASP A 95 -4.01 -9.87 -14.11
CA ASP A 95 -2.87 -10.74 -14.40
C ASP A 95 -2.60 -10.93 -15.90
N GLN A 96 -3.65 -10.86 -16.72
CA GLN A 96 -3.59 -11.14 -18.16
C GLN A 96 -3.91 -9.93 -19.05
N ASP A 97 -4.45 -8.85 -18.48
CA ASP A 97 -4.98 -7.70 -19.24
C ASP A 97 -4.62 -6.39 -18.56
N GLN A 98 -3.54 -5.77 -19.03
CA GLN A 98 -3.07 -4.49 -18.52
C GLN A 98 -4.04 -3.32 -18.76
N TYR A 99 -5.07 -3.49 -19.59
CA TYR A 99 -6.07 -2.46 -19.86
C TYR A 99 -7.32 -2.59 -18.97
N ALA A 100 -7.53 -3.73 -18.31
CA ALA A 100 -8.68 -3.93 -17.41
C ALA A 100 -8.77 -2.91 -16.27
N VAL A 101 -7.64 -2.31 -15.88
CA VAL A 101 -7.60 -1.26 -14.84
C VAL A 101 -8.15 0.09 -15.29
N TYR A 102 -8.31 0.35 -16.60
CA TYR A 102 -8.98 1.57 -17.09
C TYR A 102 -10.47 1.61 -16.72
N ALA A 103 -11.11 0.44 -16.48
CA ALA A 103 -12.47 0.44 -15.95
C ALA A 103 -12.57 1.14 -14.58
N ILE A 104 -11.50 1.11 -13.78
CA ILE A 104 -11.43 1.85 -12.51
C ILE A 104 -11.44 3.35 -12.80
N THR A 105 -10.63 3.81 -13.74
CA THR A 105 -10.52 5.25 -14.06
C THR A 105 -11.84 5.80 -14.61
N ASP A 106 -12.52 5.04 -15.47
CA ASP A 106 -13.84 5.41 -15.99
C ASP A 106 -14.86 5.62 -14.86
N VAL A 107 -14.85 4.75 -13.86
CA VAL A 107 -15.75 4.87 -12.70
C VAL A 107 -15.40 6.06 -11.84
N LEU A 108 -14.11 6.34 -11.62
CA LEU A 108 -13.66 7.52 -10.87
C LEU A 108 -14.09 8.81 -11.56
N GLU A 109 -13.88 8.94 -12.86
CA GLU A 109 -14.28 10.10 -13.65
C GLU A 109 -15.79 10.33 -13.61
N LYS A 110 -16.58 9.26 -13.81
CA LYS A 110 -18.06 9.31 -13.65
C LYS A 110 -18.50 9.74 -12.25
N ARG A 111 -17.67 9.53 -11.23
CA ARG A 111 -17.91 9.94 -9.84
C ARG A 111 -17.32 11.31 -9.51
N GLY A 112 -16.87 12.07 -10.50
CA GLY A 112 -16.37 13.44 -10.34
C GLY A 112 -14.97 13.50 -9.72
N TRP A 113 -14.15 12.47 -9.91
CA TRP A 113 -12.71 12.57 -9.69
C TRP A 113 -12.09 13.31 -10.87
N VAL A 114 -11.06 14.10 -10.58
CA VAL A 114 -10.27 14.82 -11.58
C VAL A 114 -8.92 14.15 -11.71
N SER A 115 -8.41 14.09 -12.94
CA SER A 115 -7.11 13.48 -13.24
C SER A 115 -6.08 14.52 -13.63
N CYS A 116 -4.82 14.18 -13.40
CA CYS A 116 -3.66 14.87 -13.94
C CYS A 116 -2.62 13.82 -14.34
N ASN A 117 -1.77 14.16 -15.30
CA ASN A 117 -0.71 13.28 -15.76
C ASN A 117 0.64 13.81 -15.26
N THR A 118 1.50 12.92 -14.76
CA THR A 118 2.89 13.25 -14.40
C THR A 118 3.85 13.21 -15.58
N ALA A 119 3.36 12.99 -16.80
CA ALA A 119 4.15 12.83 -18.02
C ALA A 119 5.05 14.04 -18.30
N THR A 120 6.32 13.89 -17.97
CA THR A 120 7.40 14.80 -18.35
C THR A 120 8.29 14.23 -19.46
N GLY A 121 7.94 13.06 -20.00
CA GLY A 121 8.71 12.36 -21.04
C GLY A 121 9.68 11.30 -20.52
N ASP A 122 9.60 10.94 -19.23
CA ASP A 122 10.48 9.95 -18.58
C ASP A 122 9.78 8.60 -18.35
N HIS A 123 10.54 7.58 -17.92
CA HIS A 123 10.00 6.32 -17.44
C HIS A 123 9.22 6.52 -16.12
N GLY A 124 8.04 5.89 -15.99
CA GLY A 124 7.25 5.89 -14.75
C GLY A 124 6.17 6.96 -14.67
N ASP A 125 5.65 7.41 -15.82
CA ASP A 125 4.52 8.32 -15.91
C ASP A 125 3.28 7.71 -15.29
N GLN A 126 2.46 8.55 -14.65
CA GLN A 126 1.25 8.15 -13.95
C GLN A 126 0.11 9.09 -14.25
N MET A 127 -1.09 8.53 -14.33
CA MET A 127 -2.33 9.28 -14.22
C MET A 127 -2.76 9.27 -12.75
N ILE A 128 -2.87 10.45 -12.15
CA ILE A 128 -3.25 10.62 -10.75
C ILE A 128 -4.65 11.19 -10.69
N TYR A 129 -5.54 10.48 -10.00
CA TYR A 129 -6.91 10.86 -9.74
C TYR A 129 -7.05 11.38 -8.32
N SER A 130 -7.63 12.57 -8.20
CA SER A 130 -7.94 13.21 -6.92
C SER A 130 -9.39 13.71 -6.90
N LYS A 131 -9.93 13.90 -5.69
CA LYS A 131 -11.26 14.48 -5.51
C LYS A 131 -11.28 15.30 -4.24
N LYS A 132 -11.87 16.49 -4.29
CA LYS A 132 -12.01 17.38 -3.12
C LYS A 132 -12.72 16.62 -1.98
N GLY A 133 -12.08 16.60 -0.81
CA GLY A 133 -12.60 15.91 0.38
C GLY A 133 -12.29 14.41 0.44
N ALA A 134 -11.76 13.79 -0.62
CA ALA A 134 -11.30 12.40 -0.55
C ALA A 134 -10.07 12.29 0.34
N ARG A 135 -9.95 11.18 1.09
CA ARG A 135 -8.82 10.87 1.98
C ARG A 135 -7.69 10.11 1.27
N VAL A 136 -7.90 9.76 0.01
CA VAL A 136 -6.97 8.99 -0.83
C VAL A 136 -6.83 9.66 -2.20
N GLY A 137 -5.71 9.40 -2.85
CA GLY A 137 -5.55 9.54 -4.30
C GLY A 137 -5.47 8.16 -4.96
N VAL A 138 -5.80 8.08 -6.24
CA VAL A 138 -5.68 6.86 -7.06
C VAL A 138 -4.67 7.10 -8.17
N PHE A 139 -3.69 6.23 -8.30
CA PHE A 139 -2.51 6.41 -9.14
C PHE A 139 -2.43 5.24 -10.13
N MET A 140 -2.56 5.50 -11.42
CA MET A 140 -2.45 4.50 -12.47
C MET A 140 -1.16 4.65 -13.24
N ASP A 141 -0.37 3.59 -13.34
CA ASP A 141 0.87 3.58 -14.12
C ASP A 141 0.54 3.76 -15.63
N LEU A 142 1.19 4.69 -16.34
CA LEU A 142 1.00 4.91 -17.78
C LEU A 142 2.09 4.21 -18.61
N SER A 143 3.36 4.49 -18.29
CA SER A 143 4.53 3.96 -19.00
C SER A 143 5.19 2.82 -18.23
N TYR A 144 4.51 1.67 -18.19
CA TYR A 144 5.05 0.44 -17.58
C TYR A 144 5.10 -0.70 -18.60
N TRP A 145 6.26 -1.35 -18.73
CA TRP A 145 6.51 -2.45 -19.68
C TRP A 145 5.94 -3.81 -19.22
N GLY A 146 5.38 -3.87 -18.01
CA GLY A 146 4.76 -5.08 -17.44
C GLY A 146 3.28 -4.89 -17.14
N LYS A 147 2.79 -5.50 -16.06
CA LYS A 147 1.40 -5.34 -15.63
C LYS A 147 1.16 -3.90 -15.17
N ARG A 148 0.26 -3.18 -15.85
CA ARG A 148 -0.22 -1.88 -15.40
C ARG A 148 -0.93 -2.02 -14.06
N ARG A 149 -0.59 -1.13 -13.12
CA ARG A 149 -1.13 -1.16 -11.77
C ARG A 149 -1.90 0.11 -11.47
N VAL A 150 -2.88 -0.04 -10.59
CA VAL A 150 -3.54 1.05 -9.90
C VAL A 150 -3.16 0.98 -8.43
N ARG A 151 -2.76 2.10 -7.85
CA ARG A 151 -2.43 2.22 -6.44
C ARG A 151 -3.38 3.20 -5.78
N VAL A 152 -3.98 2.78 -4.68
CA VAL A 152 -4.78 3.67 -3.84
C VAL A 152 -3.92 4.06 -2.66
N ILE A 153 -3.70 5.35 -2.48
CA ILE A 153 -2.72 5.88 -1.53
C ILE A 153 -3.39 6.93 -0.64
N PRO A 154 -3.29 6.83 0.70
CA PRO A 154 -3.80 7.84 1.61
C PRO A 154 -3.11 9.19 1.42
N ASN A 155 -3.84 10.29 1.63
CA ASN A 155 -3.29 11.64 1.44
C ASN A 155 -2.15 12.00 2.40
N TRP A 156 -1.99 11.29 3.52
CA TRP A 156 -0.85 11.47 4.41
C TRP A 156 0.43 10.80 3.88
N ASN A 157 0.30 9.79 3.00
CA ASN A 157 1.42 9.08 2.42
C ASN A 157 1.95 9.86 1.20
N ARG A 158 3.17 10.40 1.32
CA ARG A 158 3.82 11.26 0.33
C ARG A 158 4.84 10.53 -0.55
N ARG A 159 4.74 9.20 -0.66
CA ARG A 159 5.68 8.37 -1.44
C ARG A 159 5.67 8.70 -2.93
N GLU A 160 4.49 9.03 -3.47
CA GLU A 160 4.33 9.36 -4.90
C GLU A 160 4.32 10.86 -5.13
N ARG A 161 4.79 11.26 -6.33
CA ARG A 161 4.61 12.62 -6.85
C ARG A 161 3.11 12.92 -6.92
N ARG A 162 2.74 14.19 -6.75
CA ARG A 162 1.35 14.65 -6.81
C ARG A 162 1.21 15.77 -7.81
N CYS A 163 -0.02 15.92 -8.26
CA CYS A 163 -0.60 17.20 -8.61
C CYS A 163 -1.51 17.62 -7.44
#